data_AF-A0A9D6UNN0-F1
#
_entry.id   AF-A0A9D6UNN0-F1
#
_cell.length_a   1.000
_cell.length_b   1.000
_cell.length_c   1.000
_cell.angle_alpha   90.00
_cell.angle_beta   90.00
_cell.angle_gamma   90.00
#
_symmetry.space_group_name_H-M   'P 1'
#
loop_
_entity.id
_entity.type
_entity.pdbx_description
1 polymer ?
#
loop_
_entity_poly.entity_id
_entity_poly.type
_entity_poly.pdbx_seq_one_letter_code
_entity_poly.pdbx_strand_id
1 'polypeptide(L)' 'VPIMFELSVLLSAFGAVLGMFHLNRLPTYYHSFFNYSRAAGASNDRFLLAVEASDPKFEAAEVKTLLESCGSRHAELVEA' A
#
# COMPACT_ATOMS: atom_id res chain seq x y z
N VAL A 1 5.42 -40.15 -13.63
CA VAL A 1 6.09 -38.82 -13.73
C VAL A 1 5.11 -37.65 -13.94
N PRO A 2 4.06 -37.71 -14.78
CA PRO A 2 3.21 -36.55 -15.08
C PRO A 2 2.55 -35.90 -13.84
N ILE A 3 1.99 -36.73 -12.97
CA ILE A 3 1.25 -36.29 -11.77
C ILE A 3 2.14 -35.51 -10.79
N MET A 4 3.39 -35.95 -10.60
CA MET A 4 4.33 -35.27 -9.69
C MET A 4 4.70 -33.89 -10.22
N PHE A 5 4.85 -33.75 -11.55
CA PHE A 5 5.10 -32.45 -12.18
C PHE A 5 3.90 -31.51 -11.96
N GLU A 6 2.69 -31.97 -12.28
CA GLU A 6 1.45 -31.19 -12.14
C GLU A 6 1.20 -30.76 -10.69
N LEU A 7 1.37 -31.67 -9.72
CA LEU A 7 1.19 -31.36 -8.30
C LEU A 7 2.24 -30.36 -7.80
N SER A 8 3.48 -30.47 -8.26
CA SER A 8 4.54 -29.52 -7.89
C SER A 8 4.22 -28.12 -8.40
N VAL A 9 3.84 -28.00 -9.67
CA VAL A 9 3.45 -26.71 -10.27
C VAL A 9 2.23 -26.13 -9.56
N LEU A 10 1.21 -26.95 -9.27
CA LEU A 10 0.00 -26.52 -8.57
C LEU A 10 0.32 -25.99 -7.16
N LEU A 11 1.08 -26.75 -6.37
CA LEU A 11 1.45 -26.35 -5.00
C LEU A 11 2.37 -25.14 -4.99
N SER A 12 3.30 -25.02 -5.94
CA SER A 12 4.15 -23.83 -6.09
C SER A 12 3.33 -22.60 -6.45
N ALA A 13 2.34 -22.71 -7.34
CA ALA A 13 1.46 -21.60 -7.70
C ALA A 13 0.64 -21.12 -6.50
N PHE A 14 0.04 -22.04 -5.72
CA PHE A 14 -0.64 -21.68 -4.47
C PHE A 14 0.30 -21.06 -3.44
N GLY A 15 1.49 -21.65 -3.24
CA GLY A 15 2.49 -21.11 -2.32
C GLY A 15 2.92 -19.69 -2.69
N ALA A 16 3.10 -19.42 -3.99
CA ALA A 16 3.47 -18.09 -4.48
C ALA A 16 2.34 -17.07 -4.26
N VAL A 17 1.10 -17.39 -4.65
CA VAL A 17 -0.03 -16.45 -4.54
C VAL A 17 -0.41 -16.21 -3.07
N LEU A 18 -0.59 -17.28 -2.29
CA LEU A 18 -0.95 -17.16 -0.87
C LEU A 18 0.19 -16.54 -0.06
N GLY A 19 1.44 -16.89 -0.37
CA GLY A 19 2.62 -16.28 0.24
C GLY A 19 2.69 -14.78 -0.04
N MET A 20 2.51 -14.37 -1.30
CA MET A 20 2.48 -12.95 -1.68
C MET A 20 1.35 -12.19 -0.96
N PHE A 21 0.14 -12.73 -0.90
CA PHE A 21 -0.96 -12.08 -0.16
C PHE A 21 -0.64 -11.91 1.32
N HIS A 22 -0.09 -12.93 1.96
CA HIS A 22 0.25 -12.87 3.38
C HIS A 22 1.38 -11.87 3.66
N LEU A 23 2.49 -11.94 2.91
CA LEU A 23 3.66 -11.08 3.12
C LEU A 23 3.36 -9.61 2.84
N ASN A 24 2.57 -9.32 1.81
CA ASN A 24 2.18 -7.95 1.47
C ASN A 24 1.00 -7.44 2.31
N ARG A 25 0.44 -8.24 3.22
CA ARG A 25 -0.73 -7.90 4.05
C ARG A 25 -1.92 -7.42 3.20
N LEU A 26 -2.09 -8.00 2.02
CA LEU A 26 -3.17 -7.64 1.08
C LEU A 26 -4.57 -8.10 1.50
N PRO A 27 -4.74 -9.15 2.32
CA PRO A 27 -6.02 -9.47 2.97
C PRO A 27 -6.42 -8.41 4.03
N THR A 28 -6.49 -7.15 3.60
CA THR A 28 -6.89 -5.98 4.39
C THR A 28 -8.18 -5.44 3.78
N TYR A 29 -9.30 -5.68 4.46
CA TYR A 29 -10.62 -5.27 3.96
C TYR A 29 -10.83 -3.74 4.00
N TYR A 30 -10.14 -3.05 4.90
CA TYR A 30 -10.19 -1.60 5.01
C TYR A 30 -8.81 -1.05 5.39
N HIS A 31 -8.40 0.01 4.72
CA HIS A 31 -7.17 0.75 5.00
C HIS A 31 -7.51 2.25 4.98
N SER A 32 -7.06 3.00 5.98
CA SER A 32 -7.40 4.43 6.16
C SER A 32 -7.03 5.31 4.96
N PHE A 33 -6.10 4.86 4.13
CA PHE A 33 -5.79 5.47 2.82
C PHE A 33 -7.03 5.71 1.94
N PHE A 34 -8.06 4.85 2.03
CA PHE A 34 -9.27 5.02 1.23
C PHE A 34 -10.08 6.27 1.58
N ASN A 35 -9.85 6.88 2.75
CA ASN A 35 -10.47 8.15 3.14
C ASN A 35 -9.84 9.37 2.46
N TYR A 36 -8.69 9.20 1.78
CA TYR A 36 -8.06 10.30 1.06
C TYR A 36 -8.97 10.82 -0.06
N SER A 37 -9.18 12.13 -0.10
CA SER A 37 -10.15 12.77 -1.01
C SER A 37 -9.91 12.46 -2.49
N ARG A 38 -8.67 12.09 -2.86
CA ARG A 38 -8.27 11.77 -4.24
C ARG A 38 -7.72 10.35 -4.41
N ALA A 39 -8.15 9.41 -3.56
CA ALA A 39 -7.67 8.02 -3.56
C ALA A 39 -7.80 7.32 -4.94
N ALA A 40 -8.85 7.62 -5.71
CA ALA A 40 -9.06 7.03 -7.03
C ALA A 40 -7.92 7.32 -8.03
N GLY A 41 -7.16 8.40 -7.84
CA GLY A 41 -6.02 8.74 -8.70
C GLY A 41 -4.81 7.82 -8.51
N ALA A 42 -4.74 7.08 -7.40
CA ALA A 42 -3.62 6.23 -7.04
C ALA A 42 -3.31 5.14 -8.07
N SER A 43 -4.36 4.56 -8.67
CA SER A 43 -4.26 3.47 -9.63
C SER A 43 -4.35 3.93 -11.09
N ASN A 44 -4.46 5.24 -11.33
CA ASN A 44 -4.72 5.78 -12.66
C ASN A 44 -3.61 6.73 -13.13
N ASP A 45 -3.60 7.98 -12.66
CA ASP A 45 -2.82 9.08 -13.22
C ASP A 45 -1.86 9.75 -12.22
N ARG A 46 -1.88 9.33 -10.94
CA ARG A 46 -1.15 10.03 -9.87
C ARG A 46 -0.27 9.10 -9.05
N PHE A 47 0.87 9.64 -8.65
CA PHE A 47 1.70 9.07 -7.60
C PHE A 47 1.32 9.68 -6.27
N LEU A 48 1.16 8.83 -5.26
CA LEU A 48 0.81 9.23 -3.91
C LEU A 48 1.90 8.78 -2.96
N LEU A 49 2.22 9.64 -2.00
CA LEU A 49 3.14 9.36 -0.92
C LEU A 49 2.35 9.50 0.37
N ALA A 50 2.31 8.42 1.16
CA ALA A 50 1.70 8.42 2.48
C ALA A 50 2.79 8.35 3.54
N VAL A 51 2.64 9.14 4.59
CA VAL A 51 3.47 9.09 5.79
C VAL A 51 2.58 8.62 6.92
N GLU A 52 2.91 7.50 7.54
CA GLU A 52 2.12 6.93 8.63
C GLU A 52 2.37 7.69 9.94
N ALA A 53 1.29 7.93 10.69
CA ALA A 53 1.37 8.58 12.00
C ALA A 53 1.98 7.69 13.10
N SER A 54 2.28 6.42 12.81
CA SER A 54 2.89 5.48 13.75
C SER A 54 4.37 5.78 14.06
N ASP A 55 5.03 6.62 13.24
CA ASP A 55 6.43 7.01 13.47
C ASP A 55 6.52 7.97 14.67
N PRO A 56 7.41 7.73 15.67
CA PRO A 56 7.58 8.63 16.81
C PRO A 56 8.06 10.06 16.45
N LYS A 57 8.57 10.27 15.23
CA LYS A 57 8.95 11.60 14.71
C LYS A 57 7.87 12.25 13.87
N PHE A 58 6.70 11.63 13.75
CA PHE A 58 5.61 12.18 12.96
C PHE A 58 5.03 13.41 13.64
N GLU A 59 5.14 14.56 12.98
CA GLU A 59 4.46 15.80 13.36
C GLU A 59 3.73 16.33 12.11
N ALA A 60 2.40 16.44 12.17
CA ALA A 60 1.56 16.70 11.00
C ALA A 60 1.92 18.02 10.28
N ALA A 61 2.24 19.07 11.05
CA ALA A 61 2.63 20.36 10.50
C ALA A 61 3.98 20.31 9.77
N GLU A 62 4.96 19.61 10.33
CA GLU A 62 6.31 19.48 9.76
C GLU A 62 6.31 18.58 8.52
N VAL A 63 5.57 17.48 8.55
CA VAL A 63 5.43 16.59 7.38
C VAL A 63 4.75 17.32 6.23
N LYS A 64 3.73 18.15 6.52
CA LYS A 64 3.06 18.94 5.49
C LYS A 64 4.02 19.92 4.82
N THR A 65 4.80 20.68 5.59
CA THR A 65 5.78 21.63 5.03
C THR A 65 6.89 20.91 4.27
N LEU A 66 7.35 19.75 4.76
CA LEU A 66 8.30 18.89 4.05
C LEU A 66 7.75 18.46 2.69
N LEU A 67 6.53 17.93 2.64
CA LEU A 67 5.90 17.48 1.40
C LEU A 67 5.70 18.64 0.41
N GLU A 68 5.29 19.81 0.89
CA GLU A 68 5.18 21.02 0.07
C GLU A 68 6.55 21.43 -0.49
N SER A 69 7.62 21.38 0.31
CA SER A 69 8.99 21.67 -0.15
C SER A 69 9.51 20.68 -1.18
N CYS A 70 9.06 19.42 -1.12
CA CYS A 70 9.37 18.37 -2.08
C CYS A 70 8.55 18.46 -3.39
N GLY A 71 7.70 19.49 -3.54
CA GLY A 71 6.90 19.71 -4.74
C GLY A 71 5.55 18.99 -4.74
N SER A 72 5.01 18.64 -3.56
CA SER A 72 3.67 18.07 -3.47
C SER A 72 2.63 19.04 -4.03
N ARG A 73 1.79 18.55 -4.94
CA ARG A 73 0.68 19.33 -5.53
C ARG A 73 -0.54 19.37 -4.62
N HIS A 74 -0.64 18.43 -3.68
CA HIS A 74 -1.73 18.34 -2.73
C HIS A 74 -1.31 17.49 -1.53
N ALA A 75 -1.39 18.07 -0.34
CA ALA A 75 -1.16 17.38 0.93
C ALA A 75 -2.43 17.48 1.79
N GLU A 76 -2.85 16.36 2.34
CA GLU A 76 -4.04 16.22 3.19
C GLU A 76 -3.67 15.33 4.38
N LEU A 77 -4.12 15.71 5.57
CA LEU A 77 -4.06 14.82 6.73
C LEU A 77 -5.26 13.88 6.63
N VAL A 78 -5.00 12.58 6.53
CA VAL A 78 -6.05 11.57 6.43
C VAL A 78 -6.23 10.92 7.79
N GLU A 79 -7.44 11.04 8.34
CA GLU A 79 -7.80 10.40 9.61
C GLU A 79 -8.12 8.92 9.42
N ALA A 80 -7.83 8.14 10.45
CA ALA A 80 -7.87 6.67 10.42
C ALA A 80 -9.29 6.10 10.38
#